data_AF-A0A9D5VUI2-F1
#
_entry.id   AF-A0A9D5VUI2-F1
#
_cell.length_a   1.000
_cell.length_b   1.000
_cell.length_c   1.000
_cell.angle_alpha   90.00
_cell.angle_beta   90.00
_cell.angle_gamma   90.00
#
_symmetry.space_group_name_H-M   'P 1'
#
loop_
_entity.id
_entity.type
_entity.pdbx_description
1 polymer ?
#
loop_
_entity_poly.entity_id
_entity_poly.type
_entity_poly.pdbx_seq_one_letter_code
_entity_poly.pdbx_strand_id
1 'polypeptide(L)'
;ILEKAPQIITNDISCEASSNIEIVSYLSDKIELEVYSKCNGFIVISDSYDSNWETKVDGIKAETLRANYIMRAIPVTEGKHKIILTFKPQLVIWGLMITIVGWIILCLFIIKELLTYERRHIDNNSNI
;
A
#
# COMPACT_ATOMS: atom_id res chain seq x y z
N ILE A 1 -10.07 -8.64 -21.05
CA ILE A 1 -11.01 -9.38 -20.16
C ILE A 1 -10.79 -8.90 -18.74
N LEU A 2 -11.83 -8.45 -18.05
CA LEU A 2 -11.80 -8.11 -16.61
C LEU A 2 -12.14 -9.37 -15.80
N GLU A 3 -11.42 -9.62 -14.70
CA GLU A 3 -11.66 -10.81 -13.86
C GLU A 3 -12.84 -10.63 -12.88
N LYS A 4 -13.24 -9.39 -12.60
CA LYS A 4 -14.38 -9.05 -11.75
C LYS A 4 -15.30 -8.06 -12.46
N ALA A 5 -16.61 -8.25 -12.31
CA ALA A 5 -17.61 -7.39 -12.90
C ALA A 5 -17.48 -5.97 -12.29
N PRO A 6 -17.40 -4.91 -13.12
CA PRO A 6 -17.33 -3.56 -12.61
C PRO A 6 -18.69 -3.09 -12.09
N GLN A 7 -18.68 -2.17 -11.11
CA GLN A 7 -19.91 -1.57 -10.57
C GLN A 7 -20.40 -0.36 -11.37
N ILE A 8 -19.68 0.06 -12.41
CA ILE A 8 -20.10 1.16 -13.29
C ILE A 8 -20.99 0.60 -14.41
N ILE A 9 -22.22 1.09 -14.50
CA ILE A 9 -23.13 0.83 -15.61
C ILE A 9 -22.77 1.79 -16.75
N THR A 10 -22.14 1.30 -17.81
CA THR A 10 -21.83 2.07 -19.02
C THR A 10 -23.03 2.03 -19.98
N ASN A 11 -24.03 2.89 -19.76
CA ASN A 11 -25.24 2.91 -20.60
C ASN A 11 -25.16 3.86 -21.82
N ASP A 12 -24.09 4.63 -21.95
CA ASP A 12 -23.97 5.65 -23.00
C ASP A 12 -23.01 5.22 -24.11
N ILE A 13 -23.57 4.68 -25.19
CA ILE A 13 -22.86 4.34 -26.44
C ILE A 13 -22.49 5.62 -27.23
N SER A 14 -22.95 6.81 -26.81
CA SER A 14 -22.80 8.08 -27.53
C SER A 14 -21.65 8.97 -27.05
N CYS A 15 -20.90 8.58 -26.01
CA CYS A 15 -19.82 9.41 -25.51
C CYS A 15 -18.53 9.14 -26.29
N GLU A 16 -18.09 10.11 -27.10
CA GLU A 16 -16.76 10.06 -27.73
C GLU A 16 -15.69 10.03 -26.64
N ALA A 17 -15.02 8.88 -26.51
CA ALA A 17 -13.95 8.67 -25.55
C ALA A 17 -12.75 9.56 -25.87
N SER A 18 -12.74 10.77 -25.30
CA SER A 18 -11.59 11.66 -25.25
C SER A 18 -11.17 11.78 -23.79
N SER A 19 -9.97 11.29 -23.49
CA SER A 19 -9.40 11.31 -22.15
C SER A 19 -7.97 11.82 -22.20
N ASN A 20 -7.61 12.67 -21.24
CA ASN A 20 -6.25 13.12 -21.05
C ASN A 20 -5.72 12.56 -19.72
N ILE A 21 -4.49 12.05 -19.73
CA ILE A 21 -3.83 11.47 -18.56
C ILE A 21 -2.49 12.16 -18.42
N GLU A 22 -2.25 12.73 -17.25
CA GLU A 22 -0.99 13.35 -16.87
C GLU A 22 -0.41 12.63 -15.65
N ILE A 23 0.89 12.31 -15.71
CA ILE A 23 1.61 11.71 -14.59
C ILE A 23 2.18 12.86 -13.77
N VAL A 24 1.57 13.13 -12.62
CA VAL A 24 2.00 14.19 -11.70
C VAL A 24 3.25 13.76 -10.93
N SER A 25 3.34 12.50 -10.54
CA SER A 25 4.49 11.96 -9.82
C SER A 25 4.64 10.46 -10.04
N TYR A 26 5.87 10.01 -10.19
CA TYR A 26 6.22 8.61 -10.35
C TYR A 26 7.39 8.24 -9.43
N LEU A 27 7.06 7.68 -8.27
CA LEU A 27 7.99 7.16 -7.27
C LEU A 27 7.83 5.64 -7.17
N SER A 28 8.85 4.96 -6.64
CA SER A 28 8.86 3.49 -6.54
C SER A 28 7.73 2.93 -5.68
N ASP A 29 7.26 3.69 -4.67
CA ASP A 29 6.19 3.32 -3.76
C ASP A 29 4.90 4.14 -3.95
N LYS A 30 4.90 5.12 -4.87
CA LYS A 30 3.77 6.03 -5.06
C LYS A 30 3.67 6.53 -6.50
N ILE A 31 2.49 6.39 -7.09
CA ILE A 31 2.19 6.92 -8.42
C ILE A 31 1.00 7.87 -8.29
N GLU A 32 1.16 9.10 -8.78
CA GLU A 32 0.09 10.11 -8.84
C GLU A 32 -0.24 10.43 -10.30
N LEU A 33 -1.53 10.30 -10.63
CA LEU A 33 -2.08 10.56 -11.95
C LEU A 33 -3.19 11.59 -11.83
N GLU A 34 -3.22 12.54 -12.75
CA GLU A 34 -4.37 13.39 -13.00
C GLU A 34 -5.01 12.97 -14.31
N VAL A 35 -6.30 12.68 -14.25
CA VAL A 35 -7.03 12.10 -15.38
C VAL A 35 -8.26 12.93 -15.62
N TYR A 36 -8.47 13.32 -16.87
CA TYR A 36 -9.74 13.84 -17.34
C TYR A 36 -10.39 12.80 -18.25
N SER A 37 -11.58 12.35 -17.87
CA SER A 37 -12.39 11.45 -18.68
C SER A 37 -13.68 12.14 -19.10
N LYS A 38 -14.00 12.13 -20.40
CA LYS A 38 -15.28 12.65 -20.90
C LYS A 38 -16.45 11.70 -20.62
N CYS A 39 -16.17 10.43 -20.29
CA CYS A 39 -17.17 9.38 -20.12
C CYS A 39 -16.87 8.52 -18.90
N ASN A 40 -17.88 7.83 -18.37
CA ASN A 40 -17.67 6.76 -17.40
C ASN A 40 -16.89 5.60 -18.06
N GLY A 41 -15.88 5.07 -17.37
CA GLY A 41 -15.06 4.02 -17.94
C GLY A 41 -13.99 3.47 -17.01
N PHE A 42 -12.94 2.90 -17.61
CA PHE A 42 -11.80 2.35 -16.89
C PHE A 42 -10.52 2.98 -17.40
N ILE A 43 -9.66 3.33 -16.46
CA ILE A 43 -8.26 3.61 -16.77
C ILE A 43 -7.50 2.32 -16.64
N VAL A 44 -6.89 1.88 -17.73
CA VAL A 44 -6.04 0.69 -17.75
C VAL A 44 -4.59 1.12 -17.62
N ILE A 45 -3.93 0.65 -16.57
CA ILE A 45 -2.50 0.83 -16.33
C ILE A 45 -1.82 -0.47 -16.73
N SER A 46 -0.89 -0.40 -17.69
CA SER A 46 -0.10 -1.53 -18.20
C SER A 46 1.00 -2.00 -17.24
N ASP A 47 0.78 -1.84 -15.94
CA ASP A 47 1.69 -2.29 -14.89
C ASP A 47 1.13 -3.55 -14.22
N SER A 48 2.03 -4.40 -13.74
CA SER A 48 1.75 -5.67 -13.08
C SER A 48 0.80 -5.50 -11.90
N TYR A 49 -0.32 -6.22 -11.89
CA TYR A 49 -1.24 -6.26 -10.76
C TYR A 49 -0.55 -6.88 -9.53
N ASP A 50 -0.56 -6.15 -8.42
CA ASP A 50 -0.09 -6.62 -7.12
C ASP A 50 -1.04 -6.12 -6.02
N SER A 51 -1.50 -7.03 -5.16
CA SER A 51 -2.45 -6.78 -4.08
C SER A 51 -1.93 -5.84 -2.99
N ASN A 52 -0.63 -5.61 -2.92
CA ASN A 52 0.00 -4.68 -1.99
C ASN A 52 -0.16 -3.21 -2.43
N TRP A 53 -0.69 -2.94 -3.62
CA TRP A 53 -0.99 -1.58 -4.03
C TRP A 53 -2.38 -1.15 -3.57
N GLU A 54 -2.43 -0.04 -2.85
CA GLU A 54 -3.68 0.63 -2.49
C GLU A 54 -3.95 1.78 -3.47
N THR A 55 -5.15 1.80 -4.03
CA THR A 55 -5.57 2.85 -4.98
C THR A 55 -6.60 3.77 -4.34
N LYS A 56 -6.44 5.06 -4.56
CA LYS A 56 -7.38 6.09 -4.18
C LYS A 56 -7.78 6.92 -5.41
N VAL A 57 -9.07 7.15 -5.57
CA VAL A 57 -9.62 8.08 -6.57
C VAL A 57 -10.25 9.23 -5.78
N ASP A 58 -9.76 10.45 -6.01
CA ASP A 58 -10.18 11.67 -5.30
C ASP A 58 -10.11 11.55 -3.76
N GLY A 59 -9.09 10.83 -3.29
CA GLY A 59 -8.87 10.59 -1.86
C GLY A 59 -9.68 9.44 -1.26
N ILE A 60 -10.67 8.90 -1.98
CA ILE A 60 -11.48 7.76 -1.54
C ILE A 60 -10.85 6.46 -2.01
N LYS A 61 -10.79 5.46 -1.12
CA LYS A 61 -10.24 4.14 -1.46
C LYS A 61 -11.10 3.50 -2.55
N ALA A 62 -10.47 3.14 -3.67
CA ALA A 62 -11.10 2.50 -4.81
C ALA A 62 -10.56 1.09 -5.00
N GLU A 63 -11.41 0.18 -5.46
CA GLU A 63 -11.00 -1.18 -5.80
C GLU A 63 -10.30 -1.19 -7.17
N THR A 64 -9.05 -1.68 -7.19
CA THR A 64 -8.32 -1.92 -8.43
C THR A 64 -8.70 -3.28 -8.98
N LEU A 65 -9.26 -3.28 -10.18
CA LEU A 65 -9.67 -4.49 -10.87
C LEU A 65 -8.49 -5.05 -11.67
N ARG A 66 -8.38 -6.38 -11.73
CA ARG A 66 -7.40 -7.04 -12.58
C ARG A 66 -7.94 -7.13 -13.99
N ALA A 67 -7.22 -6.53 -14.94
CA ALA A 67 -7.53 -6.52 -16.35
C ALA A 67 -6.45 -7.29 -17.12
N ASN A 68 -6.86 -8.07 -18.13
CA ASN A 68 -5.93 -8.76 -19.04
C ASN A 68 -4.83 -9.56 -18.29
N TYR A 69 -5.18 -10.22 -17.19
CA TYR A 69 -4.31 -11.06 -16.33
C TYR A 69 -3.16 -10.35 -15.61
N ILE A 70 -2.59 -9.28 -16.16
CA ILE A 70 -1.44 -8.59 -15.56
C ILE A 70 -1.67 -7.10 -15.36
N MET A 71 -2.66 -6.50 -16.02
CA MET A 71 -2.89 -5.07 -15.98
C MET A 71 -3.84 -4.69 -14.85
N ARG A 72 -3.81 -3.41 -14.48
CA ARG A 72 -4.71 -2.83 -13.49
C ARG A 72 -5.75 -1.98 -14.19
N ALA A 73 -7.00 -2.12 -13.82
CA ALA A 73 -8.09 -1.26 -14.25
C ALA A 73 -8.68 -0.53 -13.05
N ILE A 74 -8.78 0.79 -13.16
CA ILE A 74 -9.36 1.65 -12.14
C ILE A 74 -10.66 2.23 -12.71
N PRO A 75 -11.83 1.94 -12.11
CA PRO A 75 -13.08 2.56 -12.51
C PRO A 75 -13.04 4.07 -12.25
N VAL A 76 -13.44 4.87 -13.24
CA VAL A 76 -13.59 6.32 -13.11
C VAL A 76 -14.89 6.78 -13.73
N THR A 77 -15.46 7.83 -13.15
CA THR A 77 -16.62 8.51 -13.71
C THR A 77 -16.19 9.56 -14.72
N GLU A 78 -17.15 10.21 -15.38
CA GLU A 78 -16.89 11.43 -16.14
C GLU A 78 -16.35 12.54 -15.21
N GLY A 79 -15.42 13.33 -15.72
CA GLY A 79 -14.82 14.45 -15.02
C GLY A 79 -13.31 14.33 -14.81
N LYS A 80 -12.80 15.19 -13.92
CA LYS A 80 -11.40 15.22 -13.50
C LYS A 80 -11.26 14.39 -12.23
N HIS A 81 -10.28 13.49 -12.24
CA HIS A 81 -9.99 12.61 -11.14
C HIS A 81 -8.50 12.66 -10.81
N LYS A 82 -8.18 12.71 -9.52
CA LYS A 82 -6.84 12.49 -9.01
C LYS A 82 -6.72 11.06 -8.51
N ILE A 83 -5.84 10.29 -9.13
CA ILE A 83 -5.61 8.89 -8.79
C ILE A 83 -4.26 8.76 -8.11
N ILE A 84 -4.26 8.17 -6.93
CA ILE A 84 -3.05 7.92 -6.16
C ILE A 84 -2.95 6.41 -5.92
N LEU A 85 -1.88 5.80 -6.40
CA LEU A 85 -1.51 4.44 -6.08
C LEU A 85 -0.37 4.48 -5.06
N THR A 86 -0.47 3.69 -4.00
CA THR A 86 0.57 3.60 -2.95
C THR A 86 0.87 2.14 -2.66
N PHE A 87 2.15 1.78 -2.72
CA PHE A 87 2.63 0.43 -2.43
C PHE A 87 2.80 0.24 -0.92
N LYS A 88 2.12 -0.77 -0.38
CA LYS A 88 2.16 -1.15 1.05
C LYS A 88 2.49 -2.63 1.17
N PRO A 89 3.79 -3.00 1.16
CA PRO A 89 4.20 -4.39 1.26
C PRO A 89 3.93 -4.94 2.66
N GLN A 90 3.00 -5.90 2.77
CA GLN A 90 2.65 -6.52 4.05
C GLN A 90 3.84 -7.19 4.73
N LEU A 91 4.75 -7.80 3.95
CA LEU A 91 5.96 -8.47 4.43
C LEU A 91 6.90 -7.56 5.23
N VAL A 92 7.00 -6.28 4.85
CA VAL A 92 7.85 -5.31 5.56
C VAL A 92 7.29 -5.03 6.96
N ILE A 93 5.96 -4.95 7.09
CA ILE A 93 5.29 -4.74 8.38
C ILE A 93 5.54 -5.95 9.29
N TRP A 94 5.41 -7.17 8.77
CA TRP A 94 5.69 -8.38 9.53
C TRP A 94 7.17 -8.48 9.95
N GLY A 95 8.10 -8.19 9.05
CA GLY A 95 9.53 -8.18 9.35
C GLY A 95 9.90 -7.17 10.44
N LEU A 96 9.29 -5.98 10.41
CA LEU A 96 9.47 -4.97 11.44
C LEU A 96 8.95 -5.45 12.80
N MET A 97 7.77 -6.06 12.84
CA MET A 97 7.19 -6.61 14.08
C MET A 97 8.08 -7.69 14.69
N ILE A 98 8.58 -8.62 13.89
CA ILE A 98 9.50 -9.68 14.34
C ILE A 98 10.80 -9.06 14.88
N THR A 99 11.35 -8.07 14.19
CA THR A 99 12.56 -7.36 14.62
C THR A 99 12.36 -6.68 15.97
N ILE A 100 11.24 -5.98 16.15
CA ILE A 100 10.90 -5.33 17.43
C ILE A 100 10.79 -6.36 18.56
N VAL A 101 10.09 -7.47 18.33
CA VAL A 101 9.95 -8.55 19.31
C VAL A 101 11.32 -9.15 19.67
N GLY A 102 12.19 -9.36 18.68
CA GLY A 102 13.56 -9.83 18.90
C GLY A 102 14.37 -8.88 19.79
N TRP A 103 14.30 -7.57 19.53
CA TRP A 103 14.96 -6.56 20.36
C TRP A 103 14.41 -6.52 21.79
N ILE A 104 13.09 -6.65 21.97
CA ILE A 104 12.49 -6.71 23.31
C ILE A 104 13.04 -7.91 24.09
N ILE A 105 13.08 -9.09 23.47
CA ILE A 105 13.62 -10.30 24.10
C ILE A 105 15.09 -10.11 24.46
N LEU A 106 15.90 -9.58 23.54
CA LEU A 106 17.31 -9.30 23.79
C LEU A 106 17.52 -8.35 24.98
N CYS A 107 16.78 -7.24 25.01
CA CYS A 107 16.82 -6.28 26.12
C CYS A 107 16.43 -6.92 27.45
N LEU A 108 15.41 -7.77 27.48
CA LEU A 108 15.01 -8.49 28.69
C LEU A 108 16.12 -9.42 29.21
N PHE A 109 16.83 -10.12 28.31
CA PHE A 109 17.97 -10.96 28.69
C PHE A 109 19.12 -10.13 29.28
N ILE A 110 19.47 -9.00 28.65
CA ILE A 110 20.53 -8.12 29.12
C ILE A 110 20.17 -7.52 30.48
N ILE A 111 18.94 -7.04 30.66
CA ILE A 111 18.46 -6.49 31.93
C ILE A 111 18.50 -7.56 33.03
N LYS A 112 18.06 -8.79 32.73
CA LYS A 112 18.11 -9.90 33.68
C LYS A 112 19.55 -10.19 34.13
N GLU A 113 20.49 -10.22 33.20
CA GLU A 113 21.90 -10.48 33.51
C GLU A 113 22.49 -9.34 34.34
N LEU A 114 22.20 -8.08 34.00
CA LEU A 114 22.67 -6.91 34.74
C LEU A 114 22.13 -6.88 36.18
N LEU A 115 20.83 -7.14 36.36
CA LEU A 115 20.21 -7.22 37.70
C LEU A 115 20.78 -8.38 38.53
N THR A 116 21.13 -9.50 37.89
CA THR A 116 21.76 -10.65 38.56
C THR A 116 23.20 -10.33 38.94
N TYR A 117 23.93 -9.59 38.10
CA TYR A 117 25.29 -9.15 38.34
C TYR A 117 25.38 -8.19 39.55
N GLU A 118 24.53 -7.16 39.59
CA GLU A 118 24.49 -6.22 40.73
C GLU A 118 24.19 -6.93 42.06
N ARG A 119 23.23 -7.86 42.06
CA ARG A 119 22.89 -8.62 43.28
C ARG A 119 24.07 -9.43 43.80
N ARG A 120 24.80 -10.13 42.93
CA ARG A 120 26.01 -10.89 43.32
C ARG A 120 27.11 -9.99 43.87
N HIS A 121 27.27 -8.77 43.35
CA HIS A 121 28.33 -7.86 43.78
C HIS A 121 28.03 -7.22 45.14
N ILE A 122 26.75 -6.94 45.45
CA ILE A 122 26.34 -6.41 46.77
C ILE A 122 26.55 -7.48 47.85
N ASP A 123 26.12 -8.72 47.61
CA ASP A 123 26.23 -9.81 48.60
C ASP A 123 27.69 -10.18 48.94
N ASN A 124 28.63 -9.97 48.01
CA ASN A 124 30.04 -10.28 48.23
C ASN A 124 30.78 -9.19 49.05
N ASN A 125 30.29 -7.95 49.04
CA ASN A 125 30.91 -6.82 49.76
C ASN A 125 30.40 -6.66 51.20
N SER A 126 29.28 -7.31 51.57
CA SER A 126 28.78 -7.34 52.96
C SER A 126 29.39 -8.44 53.83
N ASN A 127 30.21 -9.33 53.25
CA ASN A 127 30.88 -10.43 53.96
C ASN A 127 32.38 -10.16 54.23
N ILE A 128 32.82 -8.90 54.06
CA ILE A 128 34.17 -8.41 54.38
C ILE A 128 34.03 -7.34 55.46
#